data_AF-A0A2E3G809-F1
#
_entry.id   AF-A0A2E3G809-F1
#
_cell.length_a   1.000
_cell.length_b   1.000
_cell.length_c   1.000
_cell.angle_alpha   90.00
_cell.angle_beta   90.00
_cell.angle_gamma   90.00
#
_symmetry.space_group_name_H-M   'P 1'
#
loop_
_entity.id
_entity.type
_entity.pdbx_description
1 polymer ?
#
loop_
_entity_poly.entity_id
_entity_poly.type
_entity_poly.pdbx_seq_one_letter_code
_entity_poly.pdbx_strand_id
1 'polypeptide(L)'
;MNYLESLFEDLDYRQVSVKNFEVEPVTIQFVRNFVEKWHYSSNVNGLRVSNVFGLFYNNNLIGSIIYGPLGMANTWKKYAENEEDVIELRRLCCIDNTPKNTESYFIGNTLRWLKKNTSYKTVVSYADTFHGHEGTIYKASNFKHCGMTSKGRVIEYGGRIYHDKCIRTYYIDKNGNKELKPFAKKVKNSLENGEAKYIKTTGKHIYVYSLK
;
A
#
# COMPACT_ATOMS: atom_id res chain seq x y z
N MET A 1 24.43 14.22 4.49
CA MET A 1 23.76 13.12 5.20
C MET A 1 22.41 13.63 5.64
N ASN A 2 21.31 13.13 5.06
CA ASN A 2 19.98 13.65 5.36
C ASN A 2 19.61 13.20 6.79
N TYR A 3 19.13 14.12 7.65
CA TYR A 3 18.75 13.79 9.04
C TYR A 3 17.73 12.62 9.11
N LEU A 4 16.93 12.45 8.04
CA LEU A 4 15.96 11.37 7.86
C LEU A 4 16.56 10.00 7.50
N GLU A 5 17.74 9.94 6.88
CA GLU A 5 18.43 8.67 6.61
C GLU A 5 18.88 8.03 7.93
N SER A 6 19.42 8.86 8.83
CA SER A 6 19.95 8.44 10.14
C SER A 6 18.91 7.89 11.12
N LEU A 7 17.61 8.14 10.91
CA LEU A 7 16.55 7.76 11.86
C LEU A 7 16.16 6.28 11.79
N PHE A 8 16.60 5.55 10.75
CA PHE A 8 16.18 4.17 10.52
C PHE A 8 17.32 3.20 10.18
N GLU A 9 18.55 3.68 10.03
CA GLU A 9 19.62 2.89 9.41
C GLU A 9 20.35 1.89 10.32
N ASP A 10 20.10 1.90 11.63
CA ASP A 10 20.80 1.01 12.57
C ASP A 10 19.86 0.15 13.43
N LEU A 11 18.59 0.02 13.04
CA LEU A 11 17.64 -0.82 13.78
C LEU A 11 17.76 -2.28 13.35
N ASP A 12 18.17 -3.15 14.28
CA ASP A 12 18.16 -4.60 14.11
C ASP A 12 17.45 -5.31 15.26
N TYR A 13 16.32 -5.91 14.96
CA TYR A 13 15.45 -6.59 15.92
C TYR A 13 15.21 -8.05 15.56
N ARG A 14 16.05 -8.66 14.70
CA ARG A 14 15.84 -10.03 14.21
C ARG A 14 15.76 -11.10 15.31
N GLN A 15 16.37 -10.83 16.47
CA GLN A 15 16.39 -11.74 17.63
C GLN A 15 15.30 -11.45 18.67
N VAL A 16 14.40 -10.50 18.40
CA VAL A 16 13.31 -10.14 19.32
C VAL A 16 12.07 -11.00 19.05
N SER A 17 11.26 -11.27 20.08
CA SER A 17 9.96 -11.89 19.90
C SER A 17 8.96 -10.87 19.34
N VAL A 18 8.23 -11.22 18.28
CA VAL A 18 7.15 -10.37 17.72
C VAL A 18 6.08 -10.02 18.76
N LYS A 19 5.93 -10.82 19.82
CA LYS A 19 5.00 -10.54 20.93
C LYS A 19 5.38 -9.31 21.77
N ASN A 20 6.62 -8.84 21.65
CA ASN A 20 7.10 -7.62 22.29
C ASN A 20 6.83 -6.37 21.44
N PHE A 21 6.27 -6.53 20.25
CA PHE A 21 5.91 -5.40 19.40
C PHE A 21 4.52 -4.89 19.74
N GLU A 22 4.40 -3.56 19.72
CA GLU A 22 3.18 -2.82 19.98
C GLU A 22 2.56 -2.38 18.66
N VAL A 23 1.23 -2.45 18.56
CA VAL A 23 0.48 -2.05 17.37
C VAL A 23 -0.52 -1.00 17.77
N GLU A 24 -0.41 0.19 17.16
CA GLU A 24 -1.24 1.34 17.53
C GLU A 24 -1.85 2.03 16.30
N PRO A 25 -3.09 2.54 16.39
CA PRO A 25 -3.63 3.47 15.42
C PRO A 25 -2.80 4.77 15.40
N VAL A 26 -2.45 5.24 14.20
CA VAL A 26 -1.67 6.47 14.00
C VAL A 26 -2.24 7.29 12.84
N THR A 27 -1.62 8.41 12.51
CA THR A 27 -2.02 9.24 11.36
C THR A 27 -1.17 8.94 10.14
N ILE A 28 -1.69 9.26 8.94
CA ILE A 28 -0.91 9.15 7.70
C ILE A 28 0.30 10.09 7.71
N GLN A 29 0.19 11.25 8.37
CA GLN A 29 1.28 12.21 8.53
C GLN A 29 2.43 11.59 9.33
N PHE A 30 2.11 10.84 10.38
CA PHE A 30 3.11 10.18 11.23
C PHE A 30 3.94 9.14 10.47
N VAL A 31 3.30 8.32 9.63
CA VAL A 31 3.98 7.21 8.92
C VAL A 31 4.46 7.59 7.52
N ARG A 32 4.19 8.80 7.03
CA ARG A 32 4.46 9.21 5.64
C ARG A 32 5.90 8.91 5.23
N ASN A 33 6.86 9.46 5.99
CA ASN A 33 8.27 9.33 5.66
C ASN A 33 8.72 7.86 5.76
N PHE A 34 8.18 7.10 6.71
CA PHE A 34 8.45 5.67 6.86
C PHE A 34 7.99 4.88 5.63
N VAL A 35 6.75 5.09 5.19
CA VAL A 35 6.19 4.38 4.02
C VAL A 35 6.88 4.81 2.73
N GLU A 36 7.26 6.09 2.60
CA GLU A 36 8.01 6.56 1.44
C GLU A 36 9.43 5.96 1.37
N LYS A 37 10.07 5.66 2.52
CA LYS A 37 11.36 4.96 2.60
C LYS A 37 11.24 3.44 2.34
N TRP A 38 10.33 2.76 3.05
CA TRP A 38 10.33 1.29 3.15
C TRP A 38 9.34 0.58 2.22
N HIS A 39 8.28 1.23 1.77
CA HIS A 39 7.34 0.59 0.85
C HIS A 39 7.88 0.66 -0.58
N TYR A 40 7.81 -0.44 -1.34
CA TYR A 40 8.29 -0.52 -2.73
C TYR A 40 7.70 0.53 -3.69
N SER A 41 6.55 1.11 -3.35
CA SER A 41 5.93 2.17 -4.15
C SER A 41 6.42 3.59 -3.81
N SER A 42 7.12 3.75 -2.68
CA SER A 42 7.65 5.02 -2.14
C SER A 42 6.66 6.19 -2.22
N ASN A 43 5.37 5.92 -1.99
CA ASN A 43 4.31 6.89 -2.28
C ASN A 43 3.02 6.62 -1.51
N VAL A 44 2.55 7.65 -0.80
CA VAL A 44 1.26 7.70 -0.10
C VAL A 44 0.28 8.72 -0.69
N ASN A 45 0.70 9.51 -1.67
CA ASN A 45 -0.13 10.54 -2.29
C ASN A 45 -1.26 9.94 -3.12
N GLY A 46 -2.45 10.54 -3.02
CA GLY A 46 -3.65 10.06 -3.72
C GLY A 46 -4.28 8.81 -3.11
N LEU A 47 -3.77 8.32 -1.97
CA LEU A 47 -4.46 7.30 -1.19
C LEU A 47 -5.68 7.90 -0.51
N ARG A 48 -6.83 7.25 -0.68
CA ARG A 48 -7.96 7.41 0.24
C ARG A 48 -7.65 6.57 1.47
N VAL A 49 -7.65 7.17 2.66
CA VAL A 49 -7.20 6.57 3.91
C VAL A 49 -8.38 6.46 4.87
N SER A 50 -8.60 5.28 5.45
CA SER A 50 -9.59 5.05 6.51
C SER A 50 -8.93 4.77 7.86
N ASN A 51 -7.92 3.90 7.88
CA ASN A 51 -7.20 3.52 9.10
C ASN A 51 -5.71 3.37 8.80
N VAL A 52 -4.87 3.82 9.73
CA VAL A 52 -3.42 3.70 9.64
C VAL A 52 -2.90 3.15 10.95
N PHE A 53 -1.95 2.23 10.87
CA PHE A 53 -1.33 1.61 12.03
C PHE A 53 0.19 1.74 11.94
N GLY A 54 0.81 1.93 13.10
CA GLY A 54 2.24 1.76 13.32
C GLY A 54 2.51 0.46 14.08
N LEU A 55 3.62 -0.19 13.74
CA LEU A 55 4.22 -1.28 14.51
C LEU A 55 5.46 -0.73 15.20
N PHE A 56 5.54 -0.90 16.52
CA PHE A 56 6.57 -0.30 17.36
C PHE A 56 7.35 -1.33 18.15
N TYR A 57 8.62 -1.01 18.39
CA TYR A 57 9.45 -1.70 19.37
C TYR A 57 10.42 -0.70 20.03
N ASN A 58 10.44 -0.65 21.37
CA ASN A 58 11.23 0.32 22.13
C ASN A 58 11.05 1.77 21.62
N ASN A 59 9.80 2.19 21.42
CA ASN A 59 9.40 3.50 20.86
C ASN A 59 9.85 3.78 19.42
N ASN A 60 10.46 2.83 18.72
CA ASN A 60 10.84 2.98 17.31
C ASN A 60 9.72 2.47 16.41
N LEU A 61 9.37 3.25 15.38
CA LEU A 61 8.48 2.81 14.32
C LEU A 61 9.23 1.84 13.40
N ILE A 62 8.81 0.57 13.40
CA ILE A 62 9.43 -0.53 12.64
C ILE A 62 8.54 -1.08 11.53
N GLY A 63 7.29 -0.64 11.45
CA GLY A 63 6.38 -1.01 10.37
C GLY A 63 5.17 -0.09 10.28
N SER A 64 4.53 -0.06 9.11
CA SER A 64 3.26 0.64 8.90
C SER A 64 2.31 -0.14 8.01
N ILE A 65 1.01 -0.10 8.36
CA ILE A 65 -0.09 -0.56 7.52
C ILE A 65 -1.04 0.60 7.27
N ILE A 66 -1.47 0.77 6.01
CA ILE A 66 -2.50 1.73 5.60
C ILE A 66 -3.66 0.97 4.98
N TYR A 67 -4.85 1.19 5.53
CA TYR A 67 -6.11 0.74 4.97
C TYR A 67 -6.90 1.90 4.36
N GLY A 68 -7.71 1.59 3.35
CA GLY A 68 -8.63 2.55 2.75
C GLY A 68 -9.60 1.89 1.78
N PRO A 69 -10.58 2.62 1.25
CA PRO A 69 -11.53 2.08 0.29
C PRO A 69 -10.80 1.60 -0.96
N LEU A 70 -11.39 0.65 -1.70
CA LEU A 70 -10.77 0.09 -2.89
C LEU A 70 -10.41 1.18 -3.90
N GLY A 71 -9.23 1.07 -4.52
CA GLY A 71 -8.72 2.11 -5.41
C GLY A 71 -9.55 2.40 -6.66
N MET A 72 -10.27 1.39 -7.18
CA MET A 72 -11.01 1.50 -8.43
C MET A 72 -12.52 1.45 -8.18
N ALA A 73 -13.23 2.44 -8.72
CA ALA A 73 -14.69 2.55 -8.60
C ALA A 73 -15.38 1.23 -8.97
N ASN A 74 -16.45 0.89 -8.26
CA ASN A 74 -17.25 -0.33 -8.42
C ASN A 74 -16.51 -1.66 -8.20
N THR A 75 -15.19 -1.67 -7.92
CA THR A 75 -14.46 -2.94 -7.69
C THR A 75 -14.87 -3.60 -6.38
N TRP A 76 -15.36 -2.81 -5.42
CA TRP A 76 -15.91 -3.29 -4.15
C TRP A 76 -17.08 -4.27 -4.33
N LYS A 77 -17.86 -4.16 -5.41
CA LYS A 77 -19.04 -5.02 -5.71
C LYS A 77 -18.71 -6.51 -5.83
N LYS A 78 -17.44 -6.85 -6.04
CA LYS A 78 -16.96 -8.25 -6.09
C LYS A 78 -16.85 -8.88 -4.70
N TYR A 79 -16.81 -8.06 -3.65
CA TYR A 79 -16.39 -8.48 -2.31
C TYR A 79 -17.43 -8.16 -1.23
N ALA A 80 -18.39 -7.29 -1.53
CA ALA A 80 -19.46 -6.90 -0.61
C ALA A 80 -20.69 -6.36 -1.36
N GLU A 81 -21.83 -6.35 -0.67
CA GLU A 81 -23.10 -5.77 -1.13
C GLU A 81 -23.10 -4.24 -1.03
N ASN A 82 -22.40 -3.68 -0.04
CA ASN A 82 -22.22 -2.24 0.16
C ASN A 82 -20.73 -1.86 0.14
N GLU A 83 -20.39 -0.68 -0.39
CA GLU A 83 -18.98 -0.21 -0.44
C GLU A 83 -18.37 -0.06 0.95
N GLU A 84 -19.17 0.37 1.93
CA GLU A 84 -18.77 0.56 3.33
C GLU A 84 -18.46 -0.74 4.08
N ASP A 85 -18.89 -1.89 3.55
CA ASP A 85 -18.64 -3.20 4.17
C ASP A 85 -17.24 -3.74 3.84
N VAL A 86 -16.49 -3.11 2.93
CA VAL A 86 -15.20 -3.60 2.44
C VAL A 86 -14.11 -2.55 2.48
N ILE A 87 -12.93 -2.97 2.94
CA ILE A 87 -11.73 -2.13 2.97
C ILE A 87 -10.55 -2.85 2.30
N GLU A 88 -9.64 -2.07 1.72
CA GLU A 88 -8.40 -2.57 1.13
C GLU A 88 -7.22 -2.35 2.08
N LEU A 89 -6.38 -3.36 2.30
CA LEU A 89 -5.03 -3.20 2.84
C LEU A 89 -4.15 -2.69 1.69
N ARG A 90 -3.85 -1.39 1.71
CA ARG A 90 -3.26 -0.65 0.58
C ARG A 90 -1.76 -0.55 0.64
N ARG A 91 -1.19 -0.48 1.84
CA ARG A 91 0.25 -0.42 2.08
C ARG A 91 0.57 -1.27 3.29
N LEU A 92 1.64 -2.03 3.18
CA LEU A 92 2.27 -2.71 4.29
C LEU A 92 3.76 -2.74 4.02
N CYS A 93 4.55 -2.29 4.99
CA CYS A 93 6.00 -2.37 4.97
C CYS A 93 6.49 -2.44 6.41
N CYS A 94 7.54 -3.24 6.63
CA CYS A 94 8.34 -3.24 7.84
C CYS A 94 9.79 -2.95 7.45
N ILE A 95 10.63 -2.60 8.42
CA ILE A 95 12.07 -2.57 8.19
C ILE A 95 12.58 -4.00 7.97
N ASP A 96 13.66 -4.15 7.18
CA ASP A 96 14.16 -5.47 6.77
C ASP A 96 14.68 -6.30 7.96
N ASN A 97 15.28 -5.66 8.96
CA ASN A 97 15.88 -6.32 10.11
C ASN A 97 14.87 -6.60 11.23
N THR A 98 13.76 -7.24 10.88
CA THR A 98 12.74 -7.71 11.83
C THR A 98 12.71 -9.24 11.92
N PRO A 99 12.17 -9.84 13.00
CA PRO A 99 12.00 -11.27 13.11
C PRO A 99 11.15 -11.85 11.98
N LYS A 100 11.29 -13.17 11.74
CA LYS A 100 10.32 -13.89 10.89
C LYS A 100 8.90 -13.72 11.45
N ASN A 101 7.92 -13.64 10.56
CA ASN A 101 6.48 -13.48 10.86
C ASN A 101 6.08 -12.08 11.36
N THR A 102 6.93 -11.07 11.23
CA THR A 102 6.61 -9.69 11.65
C THR A 102 5.38 -9.16 10.91
N GLU A 103 5.32 -9.31 9.59
CA GLU A 103 4.20 -8.82 8.79
C GLU A 103 2.90 -9.56 9.11
N SER A 104 2.94 -10.88 9.27
CA SER A 104 1.74 -11.66 9.59
C SER A 104 1.25 -11.41 11.03
N TYR A 105 2.17 -11.21 11.98
CA TYR A 105 1.83 -10.74 13.33
C TYR A 105 1.15 -9.37 13.28
N PHE A 106 1.69 -8.45 12.50
CA PHE A 106 1.15 -7.11 12.36
C PHE A 106 -0.24 -7.10 11.71
N ILE A 107 -0.40 -7.80 10.58
CA ILE A 107 -1.69 -8.01 9.91
C ILE A 107 -2.71 -8.60 10.88
N GLY A 108 -2.34 -9.65 11.62
CA GLY A 108 -3.24 -10.29 12.57
C GLY A 108 -3.76 -9.33 13.65
N ASN A 109 -2.88 -8.45 14.16
CA ASN A 109 -3.27 -7.43 15.15
C ASN A 109 -4.22 -6.39 14.56
N THR A 110 -3.93 -5.85 13.38
CA THR A 110 -4.78 -4.84 12.75
C THR A 110 -6.12 -5.42 12.31
N LEU A 111 -6.19 -6.67 11.84
CA LEU A 111 -7.46 -7.35 11.52
C LEU A 111 -8.35 -7.51 12.77
N ARG A 112 -7.78 -7.94 13.91
CA ARG A 112 -8.52 -8.03 15.18
C ARG A 112 -9.02 -6.64 15.61
N TRP A 113 -8.19 -5.62 15.47
CA TRP A 113 -8.58 -4.25 15.77
C TRP A 113 -9.75 -3.80 14.87
N LEU A 114 -9.66 -4.03 13.55
CA LEU A 114 -10.72 -3.68 12.60
C LEU A 114 -12.04 -4.39 12.94
N LYS A 115 -12.00 -5.69 13.24
CA LYS A 115 -13.17 -6.48 13.65
C LYS A 115 -13.87 -5.88 14.88
N LYS A 116 -13.10 -5.39 15.85
CA LYS A 116 -13.63 -4.85 17.12
C LYS A 116 -14.10 -3.40 17.02
N ASN A 117 -13.46 -2.58 16.18
CA ASN A 117 -13.60 -1.12 16.22
C ASN A 117 -14.23 -0.51 14.96
N THR A 118 -14.62 -1.33 13.98
CA THR A 118 -15.21 -0.84 12.72
C THR A 118 -16.39 -1.71 12.30
N SER A 119 -17.17 -1.23 11.34
CA SER A 119 -18.27 -1.98 10.71
C SER A 119 -17.82 -2.80 9.49
N TYR A 120 -16.53 -2.76 9.12
CA TYR A 120 -16.03 -3.51 7.97
C TYR A 120 -16.24 -5.02 8.16
N LYS A 121 -16.71 -5.67 7.09
CA LYS A 121 -16.97 -7.12 7.06
C LYS A 121 -15.88 -7.87 6.29
N THR A 122 -15.26 -7.20 5.32
CA THR A 122 -14.31 -7.81 4.40
C THR A 122 -13.05 -6.95 4.25
N VAL A 123 -11.88 -7.57 4.31
CA VAL A 123 -10.60 -6.96 3.95
C VAL A 123 -10.08 -7.58 2.66
N VAL A 124 -9.72 -6.75 1.69
CA VAL A 124 -9.11 -7.16 0.43
C VAL A 124 -7.66 -6.70 0.40
N SER A 125 -6.76 -7.52 -0.14
CA SER A 125 -5.40 -7.08 -0.47
C SER A 125 -4.91 -7.69 -1.77
N TYR A 126 -3.88 -7.08 -2.34
CA TYR A 126 -3.30 -7.48 -3.61
C TYR A 126 -1.80 -7.74 -3.44
N ALA A 127 -1.33 -8.93 -3.82
CA ALA A 127 0.10 -9.20 -3.92
C ALA A 127 0.57 -8.94 -5.35
N ASP A 128 1.46 -7.96 -5.50
CA ASP A 128 1.96 -7.52 -6.82
C ASP A 128 3.10 -8.40 -7.31
N THR A 129 2.79 -9.33 -8.21
CA THR A 129 3.76 -10.26 -8.79
C THR A 129 4.83 -9.56 -9.62
N PHE A 130 4.57 -8.33 -10.11
CA PHE A 130 5.57 -7.52 -10.80
C PHE A 130 6.73 -7.13 -9.87
N HIS A 131 6.50 -7.08 -8.56
CA HIS A 131 7.51 -6.85 -7.53
C HIS A 131 7.94 -8.14 -6.82
N GLY A 132 7.65 -9.32 -7.39
CA GLY A 132 7.99 -10.60 -6.79
C GLY A 132 7.12 -11.03 -5.59
N HIS A 133 6.02 -10.31 -5.31
CA HIS A 133 5.14 -10.66 -4.20
C HIS A 133 4.14 -11.74 -4.57
N GLU A 134 4.28 -12.92 -3.96
CA GLU A 134 3.34 -14.04 -4.15
C GLU A 134 2.22 -14.08 -3.09
N GLY A 135 2.31 -13.24 -2.06
CA GLY A 135 1.32 -13.14 -0.99
C GLY A 135 1.50 -14.14 0.16
N THR A 136 2.73 -14.60 0.39
CA THR A 136 3.09 -15.46 1.53
C THR A 136 2.56 -14.93 2.86
N ILE A 137 2.70 -13.63 3.11
CA ILE A 137 2.20 -13.00 4.34
C ILE A 137 0.66 -13.06 4.47
N TYR A 138 -0.07 -13.01 3.36
CA TYR A 138 -1.53 -13.12 3.35
C TYR A 138 -1.99 -14.55 3.60
N LYS A 139 -1.30 -15.53 3.00
CA LYS A 139 -1.51 -16.97 3.29
C LYS A 139 -1.27 -17.26 4.78
N ALA A 140 -0.17 -16.75 5.34
CA ALA A 140 0.16 -16.89 6.76
C ALA A 140 -0.85 -16.17 7.69
N SER A 141 -1.57 -15.17 7.17
CA SER A 141 -2.58 -14.41 7.92
C SER A 141 -4.02 -14.89 7.65
N ASN A 142 -4.19 -16.12 7.13
CA ASN A 142 -5.49 -16.74 6.84
C ASN A 142 -6.37 -16.00 5.81
N PHE A 143 -5.77 -15.24 4.90
CA PHE A 143 -6.52 -14.73 3.75
C PHE A 143 -6.78 -15.86 2.75
N LYS A 144 -7.97 -15.86 2.16
CA LYS A 144 -8.33 -16.72 1.03
C LYS A 144 -7.79 -16.12 -0.27
N HIS A 145 -7.10 -16.94 -1.06
CA HIS A 145 -6.72 -16.56 -2.43
C HIS A 145 -7.94 -16.67 -3.36
N CYS A 146 -8.25 -15.58 -4.07
CA CYS A 146 -9.46 -15.41 -4.89
C CYS A 146 -9.13 -15.17 -6.36
N GLY A 147 -8.03 -15.73 -6.85
CA GLY A 147 -7.58 -15.59 -8.23
C GLY A 147 -6.65 -14.39 -8.45
N MET A 148 -6.63 -13.88 -9.67
CA MET A 148 -5.71 -12.81 -10.08
C MET A 148 -6.43 -11.68 -10.79
N THR A 149 -5.88 -10.47 -10.71
CA THR A 149 -6.31 -9.36 -11.56
C THR A 149 -5.87 -9.60 -13.01
N SER A 150 -6.51 -8.90 -13.94
CA SER A 150 -6.04 -8.79 -15.32
C SER A 150 -4.60 -8.29 -15.37
N LYS A 151 -3.87 -8.70 -16.41
CA LYS A 151 -2.57 -8.10 -16.76
C LYS A 151 -2.74 -6.61 -17.03
N GLY A 152 -1.70 -5.84 -16.72
CA GLY A 152 -1.72 -4.39 -16.80
C GLY A 152 -0.50 -3.84 -17.53
N ARG A 153 -0.30 -2.54 -17.36
CA ARG A 153 0.92 -1.86 -17.77
C ARG A 153 1.23 -0.70 -16.84
N VAL A 154 2.50 -0.37 -16.76
CA VAL A 154 3.04 0.80 -16.06
C VAL A 154 3.91 1.60 -17.02
N ILE A 155 4.28 2.81 -16.62
CA ILE A 155 5.19 3.67 -17.37
C ILE A 155 6.50 3.75 -16.58
N GLU A 156 7.61 3.35 -17.20
CA GLU A 156 8.95 3.61 -16.65
C GLU A 156 9.47 4.93 -17.19
N TYR A 157 9.89 5.81 -16.27
CA TYR A 157 10.48 7.10 -16.60
C TYR A 157 11.49 7.51 -15.52
N GLY A 158 12.75 7.77 -15.90
CA GLY A 158 13.79 8.23 -14.98
C GLY A 158 14.04 7.30 -13.79
N GLY A 159 14.03 5.98 -14.02
CA GLY A 159 14.22 4.97 -12.97
C GLY A 159 13.02 4.80 -12.03
N ARG A 160 11.88 5.45 -12.30
CA ARG A 160 10.66 5.33 -11.51
C ARG A 160 9.54 4.68 -12.31
N ILE A 161 8.70 3.93 -11.59
CA ILE A 161 7.52 3.27 -12.14
C ILE A 161 6.28 4.09 -11.80
N TYR A 162 5.50 4.44 -12.82
CA TYR A 162 4.26 5.19 -12.71
C TYR A 162 3.08 4.32 -13.16
N HIS A 163 1.93 4.46 -12.49
CA HIS A 163 0.70 3.86 -13.00
C HIS A 163 0.35 4.50 -14.36
N ASP A 164 0.00 3.69 -15.36
CA ASP A 164 -0.33 4.19 -16.71
C ASP A 164 -1.44 5.26 -16.75
N LYS A 165 -2.40 5.19 -15.84
CA LYS A 165 -3.48 6.18 -15.68
C LYS A 165 -3.00 7.54 -15.16
N CYS A 166 -1.77 7.65 -14.66
CA CYS A 166 -1.27 8.90 -14.09
C CYS A 166 -1.25 10.05 -15.12
N ILE A 167 -1.05 9.74 -16.41
CA ILE A 167 -1.03 10.70 -17.53
C ILE A 167 -2.40 11.33 -17.83
N ARG A 168 -3.47 10.82 -17.19
CA ARG A 168 -4.84 11.32 -17.31
C ARG A 168 -5.25 12.19 -16.12
N THR A 169 -4.35 12.43 -15.17
CA THR A 169 -4.68 13.18 -13.95
C THR A 169 -4.73 14.68 -14.27
N TYR A 170 -5.89 15.31 -14.00
CA TYR A 170 -6.11 16.74 -14.20
C TYR A 170 -6.46 17.44 -12.89
N TYR A 171 -6.33 18.77 -12.87
CA TYR A 171 -7.06 19.65 -11.96
C TYR A 171 -8.14 20.39 -12.76
N ILE A 172 -9.11 20.94 -12.03
CA ILE A 172 -10.11 21.84 -12.59
C ILE A 172 -9.68 23.24 -12.14
N ASP A 173 -9.45 24.15 -13.08
CA ASP A 173 -9.10 25.53 -12.77
C ASP A 173 -10.31 26.30 -12.22
N LYS A 174 -10.08 27.56 -11.80
CA LYS A 174 -11.14 28.46 -11.30
C LYS A 174 -12.26 28.75 -12.31
N ASN A 175 -12.01 28.48 -13.60
CA ASN A 175 -12.94 28.71 -14.70
C ASN A 175 -13.64 27.40 -15.15
N GLY A 176 -13.39 26.27 -14.48
CA GLY A 176 -13.97 24.97 -14.83
C GLY A 176 -13.20 24.18 -15.89
N ASN A 177 -12.07 24.67 -16.39
CA ASN A 177 -11.28 23.99 -17.41
C ASN A 177 -10.44 22.86 -16.80
N LYS A 178 -10.37 21.74 -17.52
CA LYS A 178 -9.54 20.59 -17.14
C LYS A 178 -8.13 20.78 -17.68
N GLU A 179 -7.17 20.90 -16.77
CA GLU A 179 -5.76 20.99 -17.12
C GLU A 179 -4.99 19.81 -16.51
N LEU A 180 -4.14 19.17 -17.31
CA LEU A 180 -3.30 18.07 -16.80
C LEU A 180 -2.38 18.58 -15.70
N LYS A 181 -2.26 17.80 -14.63
CA LYS A 181 -1.29 18.10 -13.57
C LYS A 181 0.13 18.13 -14.16
N PRO A 182 1.03 19.02 -13.68
CA PRO A 182 2.37 19.16 -14.24
C PRO A 182 3.14 17.85 -14.38
N PHE A 183 3.07 16.97 -13.38
CA PHE A 183 3.73 15.66 -13.43
C PHE A 183 3.11 14.74 -14.51
N ALA A 184 1.78 14.77 -14.69
CA ALA A 184 1.08 13.96 -15.68
C ALA A 184 1.46 14.40 -17.09
N LYS A 185 1.54 15.72 -17.31
CA LYS A 185 2.02 16.32 -18.56
C LYS A 185 3.48 15.92 -18.83
N LYS A 186 4.35 15.98 -17.82
CA LYS A 186 5.77 15.57 -17.96
C LYS A 186 5.90 14.11 -18.40
N VAL A 187 5.25 13.18 -17.70
CA VAL A 187 5.30 11.74 -18.04
C VAL A 187 4.70 11.48 -19.43
N LYS A 188 3.63 12.19 -19.79
CA LYS A 188 3.03 12.08 -21.12
C LYS A 188 3.99 12.54 -22.22
N ASN A 189 4.60 13.71 -22.08
CA ASN A 189 5.57 14.22 -23.04
C ASN A 189 6.79 13.30 -23.18
N SER A 190 7.28 12.75 -22.07
CA SER A 190 8.41 11.81 -22.12
C SER A 190 8.04 10.49 -22.83
N LEU A 191 6.77 10.04 -22.80
CA LEU A 191 6.32 8.93 -23.64
C LEU A 191 6.34 9.30 -25.13
N GLU A 192 5.88 10.51 -25.47
CA GLU A 192 5.83 11.02 -26.84
C GLU A 192 7.24 11.19 -27.43
N ASN A 193 8.21 11.60 -26.61
CA ASN A 193 9.60 11.81 -27.01
C ASN A 193 10.49 10.56 -26.86
N GLY A 194 9.93 9.42 -26.43
CA GLY A 194 10.65 8.15 -26.29
C GLY A 194 11.55 7.99 -25.06
N GLU A 195 11.58 8.98 -24.15
CA GLU A 195 12.31 8.91 -22.88
C GLU A 195 11.65 8.01 -21.84
N ALA A 196 10.33 7.81 -21.96
CA ALA A 196 9.54 6.91 -21.13
C ALA A 196 9.00 5.76 -21.98
N LYS A 197 8.76 4.60 -21.36
CA LYS A 197 8.21 3.43 -22.05
C LYS A 197 7.15 2.72 -21.23
N TYR A 198 6.22 2.08 -21.92
CA TYR A 198 5.27 1.17 -21.29
C TYR A 198 5.93 -0.17 -20.98
N ILE A 199 5.73 -0.65 -19.76
CA ILE A 199 6.13 -1.99 -19.33
C ILE A 199 4.86 -2.78 -19.03
N LYS A 200 4.73 -3.98 -19.61
CA LYS A 200 3.62 -4.89 -19.31
C LYS A 200 3.81 -5.45 -17.90
N THR A 201 2.75 -5.43 -17.10
CA THR A 201 2.75 -6.04 -15.77
C THR A 201 1.91 -7.30 -15.75
N THR A 202 2.33 -8.25 -14.93
CA THR A 202 1.55 -9.43 -14.59
C THR A 202 0.34 -9.06 -13.73
N GLY A 203 -0.61 -9.99 -13.62
CA GLY A 203 -1.76 -9.83 -12.72
C GLY A 203 -1.33 -9.91 -11.26
N LYS A 204 -2.10 -9.31 -10.36
CA LYS A 204 -1.88 -9.36 -8.92
C LYS A 204 -2.68 -10.49 -8.30
N HIS A 205 -2.13 -11.22 -7.33
CA HIS A 205 -2.92 -12.17 -6.56
C HIS A 205 -3.92 -11.41 -5.69
N ILE A 206 -5.18 -11.84 -5.70
CA ILE A 206 -6.25 -11.26 -4.90
C ILE A 206 -6.39 -12.09 -3.64
N TYR A 207 -6.31 -11.44 -2.48
CA TYR A 207 -6.47 -12.05 -1.17
C TYR A 207 -7.64 -11.41 -0.43
N VAL A 208 -8.52 -12.22 0.14
CA VAL A 208 -9.72 -11.75 0.85
C VAL A 208 -9.78 -12.38 2.24
N TYR A 209 -10.06 -11.55 3.25
CA TYR A 209 -10.25 -11.96 4.63
C TYR A 209 -11.64 -11.54 5.12
N SER A 210 -12.34 -12.45 5.80
CA SER A 210 -13.62 -12.17 6.44
C SER A 210 -13.40 -11.75 7.89
N LEU A 211 -13.87 -10.56 8.25
CA LEU A 211 -13.85 -10.06 9.63
C LEU A 211 -15.01 -10.60 10.49
N LYS A 212 -16.01 -11.25 9.87
CA LYS A 212 -17.14 -11.88 10.59
C LYS A 212 -16.66 -12.89 11.64
#